data_AF-A0A2Z6R1C2-F1
#
_entry.id   AF-A0A2Z6R1C2-F1
#
_cell.length_a   1.000
_cell.length_b   1.000
_cell.length_c   1.000
_cell.angle_alpha   90.00
_cell.angle_beta   90.00
_cell.angle_gamma   90.00
#
_symmetry.space_group_name_H-M   'P 1'
#
loop_
_entity.id
_entity.type
_entity.pdbx_description
1 polymer ?
#
loop_
_entity_poly.entity_id
_entity_poly.type
_entity_poly.pdbx_seq_one_letter_code
_entity_poly.pdbx_strand_id
1 'polypeptide(L)'
;MIASAMQELAAASLALKHNPDATPGKLDSVLRELRIKKVIAKQGGSIEAYNKNLIGTYNSGGINAIMKHFEKKFSSCLKVQIKKKN
;
A
#
# COMPACT_ATOMS: atom_id res chain seq x y z
N MET A 1 -4.67 -1.35 15.55
CA MET A 1 -6.03 -1.42 14.99
C MET A 1 -6.25 -0.41 13.88
N ILE A 2 -6.25 0.90 14.14
CA ILE A 2 -6.53 1.93 13.12
C ILE A 2 -5.50 1.95 11.97
N ALA A 3 -4.20 1.84 12.27
CA ALA A 3 -3.17 1.81 11.25
C ALA A 3 -3.38 0.67 10.23
N SER A 4 -3.81 -0.51 10.68
CA SER A 4 -4.07 -1.66 9.80
C SER A 4 -5.24 -1.43 8.86
N ALA A 5 -6.33 -0.82 9.34
CA ALA A 5 -7.46 -0.47 8.48
C ALA A 5 -7.10 0.62 7.45
N MET A 6 -6.33 1.63 7.86
CA MET A 6 -5.83 2.67 6.94
C MET A 6 -4.93 2.10 5.84
N GLN A 7 -4.12 1.11 6.20
CA GLN A 7 -3.24 0.41 5.28
C GLN A 7 -4.03 -0.40 4.24
N GLU A 8 -5.04 -1.16 4.68
CA GLU A 8 -5.90 -1.94 3.79
C GLU A 8 -6.69 -1.02 2.84
N LEU A 9 -7.23 0.07 3.36
CA LEU A 9 -7.95 1.06 2.56
C LEU A 9 -7.05 1.72 1.51
N ALA A 10 -5.84 2.15 1.91
CA ALA A 10 -4.88 2.77 1.00
C ALA A 10 -4.40 1.79 -0.07
N ALA A 11 -4.10 0.54 0.29
CA ALA A 11 -3.67 -0.49 -0.64
C ALA A 11 -4.78 -0.88 -1.63
N ALA A 12 -6.02 -1.05 -1.16
CA ALA A 12 -7.17 -1.37 -2.02
C ALA A 12 -7.47 -0.24 -3.00
N SER A 13 -7.43 1.00 -2.52
CA SER A 13 -7.64 2.16 -3.37
C SER A 13 -6.53 2.33 -4.42
N LEU A 14 -5.27 2.07 -4.05
CA LEU A 14 -4.15 2.03 -5.01
C LEU A 14 -4.36 0.93 -6.07
N ALA A 15 -4.74 -0.26 -5.62
CA ALA A 15 -4.94 -1.42 -6.49
C ALA A 15 -6.03 -1.15 -7.53
N LEU A 16 -7.18 -0.61 -7.09
CA LEU A 16 -8.29 -0.20 -7.96
C LEU A 16 -7.90 0.95 -8.88
N LYS A 17 -7.21 1.98 -8.38
CA LYS A 17 -6.78 3.12 -9.19
C LYS A 17 -5.87 2.71 -10.35
N HIS A 18 -4.98 1.73 -10.12
CA HIS A 18 -4.05 1.25 -11.15
C HIS A 18 -4.59 0.08 -11.98
N ASN A 19 -5.59 -0.64 -11.49
CA ASN A 19 -6.19 -1.79 -12.16
C ASN A 19 -7.72 -1.74 -12.02
N PRO A 20 -8.40 -0.78 -12.67
CA PRO A 20 -9.84 -0.64 -12.55
C PRO A 20 -10.60 -1.87 -13.06
N ASP A 21 -10.05 -2.57 -14.07
CA ASP A 21 -10.61 -3.79 -14.65
C ASP A 21 -10.04 -5.10 -14.05
N ALA A 22 -9.31 -5.03 -12.93
CA ALA A 22 -8.78 -6.25 -12.32
C ALA A 22 -9.89 -7.10 -11.71
N THR A 23 -9.89 -8.38 -12.05
CA THR A 23 -10.73 -9.37 -11.38
C THR A 23 -10.36 -9.47 -9.90
N PRO A 24 -11.31 -9.85 -9.02
CA PRO A 24 -11.08 -9.93 -7.57
C PRO A 24 -9.81 -10.72 -7.19
N GLY A 25 -9.50 -11.80 -7.91
CA GLY A 25 -8.29 -12.60 -7.69
C GLY A 25 -6.98 -11.87 -8.03
N LYS A 26 -6.97 -11.03 -9.08
CA LYS A 26 -5.81 -10.16 -9.39
C LYS A 26 -5.67 -9.07 -8.35
N LEU A 27 -6.78 -8.51 -7.87
CA LEU A 27 -6.78 -7.51 -6.82
C LEU A 27 -6.22 -8.07 -5.49
N ASP A 28 -6.61 -9.29 -5.11
CA ASP A 28 -6.06 -9.98 -3.92
C ASP A 28 -4.54 -10.18 -4.04
N SER A 29 -4.06 -10.57 -5.22
CA SER A 29 -2.62 -10.73 -5.47
C SER A 29 -1.86 -9.41 -5.34
N VAL A 30 -2.42 -8.31 -5.85
CA VAL A 30 -1.86 -6.95 -5.69
C VAL A 30 -1.85 -6.55 -4.22
N LEU A 31 -2.96 -6.74 -3.51
CA LEU A 31 -3.07 -6.45 -2.08
C LEU A 31 -2.06 -7.25 -1.24
N ARG A 32 -1.85 -8.53 -1.55
CA ARG A 32 -0.85 -9.38 -0.89
C ARG A 32 0.59 -8.92 -1.14
N GLU A 33 0.88 -8.37 -2.31
CA GLU A 33 2.19 -7.77 -2.63
C GLU A 33 2.38 -6.42 -1.93
N LEU A 34 1.31 -5.63 -1.82
CA LEU A 34 1.28 -4.37 -1.10
C LEU A 34 1.23 -4.54 0.43
N ARG A 35 1.06 -5.77 0.94
CA ARG A 35 1.05 -6.04 2.39
C ARG A 35 2.34 -5.59 3.02
N ILE A 36 2.18 -4.76 4.03
CA ILE A 36 3.24 -4.10 4.77
C ILE A 36 4.17 -5.06 5.48
N LYS A 37 3.70 -6.23 5.91
CA LYS A 37 4.60 -7.28 6.43
C LYS A 37 5.71 -7.61 5.43
N LYS A 38 5.40 -7.69 4.13
CA LYS A 38 6.39 -7.94 3.06
C LYS A 38 7.31 -6.74 2.84
N VAL A 39 6.79 -5.51 2.87
CA VAL A 39 7.60 -4.30 2.64
C VAL A 39 8.47 -3.93 3.82
N ILE A 40 7.97 -4.07 5.04
CA ILE A 40 8.74 -3.87 6.28
C ILE A 40 9.83 -4.93 6.41
N ALA A 41 9.51 -6.20 6.12
CA ALA A 41 10.52 -7.26 6.09
C ALA A 41 11.61 -6.99 5.05
N LYS A 42 11.25 -6.48 3.86
CA LYS A 42 12.24 -6.10 2.82
C LYS A 42 13.09 -4.88 3.19
N GLN A 43 12.57 -3.95 4.00
CA GLN A 43 13.27 -2.72 4.38
C GLN A 43 13.97 -2.81 5.74
N GLY A 44 13.96 -3.96 6.40
CA GLY A 44 14.59 -4.15 7.71
C GLY A 44 13.97 -3.31 8.84
N GLY A 45 12.68 -2.96 8.73
CA GLY A 45 12.00 -2.10 9.70
C GLY A 45 11.22 -2.87 10.77
N SER A 46 10.77 -2.16 11.83
CA SER A 46 9.77 -2.68 12.77
C SER A 46 8.36 -2.28 12.34
N ILE A 47 7.41 -3.21 12.48
CA ILE A 47 5.97 -2.98 12.25
C ILE A 47 5.48 -1.80 13.11
N GLU A 48 6.00 -1.68 14.32
CA GLU A 48 5.58 -0.65 15.27
C GLU A 48 6.03 0.75 14.83
N ALA A 49 7.28 0.88 14.37
CA ALA A 49 7.81 2.13 13.84
C ALA A 49 7.04 2.57 12.59
N TYR A 50 6.71 1.62 11.71
CA TYR A 50 5.93 1.91 10.52
C TYR A 50 4.49 2.34 10.85
N ASN A 51 3.86 1.68 11.82
CA ASN A 51 2.53 2.06 12.28
C ASN A 51 2.52 3.46 12.93
N LYS A 52 3.53 3.80 13.73
CA LYS A 52 3.69 5.16 14.29
C LYS A 52 3.85 6.20 13.18
N ASN A 53 4.66 5.93 12.16
CA ASN A 53 4.84 6.84 11.03
C ASN A 53 3.55 7.03 10.21
N LEU A 54 2.77 5.97 10.05
CA LEU A 54 1.46 6.00 9.38
C LEU A 54 0.45 6.86 10.13
N ILE A 55 0.37 6.71 11.45
CA ILE A 55 -0.50 7.52 12.30
C ILE A 55 -0.03 8.98 12.26
N GLY A 56 1.29 9.24 12.28
CA GLY A 56 1.83 10.59 12.11
C GLY A 56 1.46 11.21 10.76
N THR A 57 1.49 10.42 9.69
CA THR A 57 1.08 10.85 8.34
C THR A 57 -0.42 11.12 8.26
N TYR A 58 -1.23 10.29 8.93
CA TYR A 58 -2.66 10.51 9.05
C TYR A 58 -2.97 11.80 9.80
N ASN A 59 -2.32 12.03 10.94
CA ASN A 59 -2.57 13.21 11.76
C ASN A 59 -2.16 14.51 11.05
N SER A 60 -1.20 14.47 10.14
CA SER A 60 -0.73 15.66 9.41
C SER A 60 -1.54 16.00 8.16
N GLY A 61 -2.21 15.04 7.53
CA GLY A 61 -2.94 15.31 6.27
C GLY A 61 -4.02 14.28 5.90
N GLY A 62 -4.49 13.52 6.89
CA GLY A 62 -5.57 12.54 6.75
C GLY A 62 -5.23 11.38 5.80
N ILE A 63 -6.28 10.77 5.25
CA ILE A 63 -6.17 9.67 4.28
C ILE A 63 -5.41 10.09 3.01
N ASN A 64 -5.54 11.35 2.56
CA ASN A 64 -4.85 11.83 1.36
C ASN A 64 -3.32 11.80 1.50
N ALA A 65 -2.81 12.15 2.69
CA ALA A 65 -1.37 12.05 2.96
C ALA A 65 -0.90 10.60 2.99
N ILE A 66 -1.71 9.68 3.56
CA ILE A 66 -1.42 8.24 3.52
C ILE A 66 -1.37 7.75 2.07
N MET A 67 -2.37 8.09 1.25
CA MET A 67 -2.39 7.69 -0.16
C MET A 67 -1.16 8.16 -0.92
N LYS A 68 -0.76 9.43 -0.78
CA LYS A 68 0.46 9.94 -1.41
C LYS A 68 1.72 9.23 -0.91
N HIS A 69 1.80 8.95 0.39
CA HIS A 69 2.90 8.19 0.96
C HIS A 69 2.96 6.78 0.36
N PHE A 70 1.80 6.12 0.20
CA PHE A 70 1.69 4.81 -0.41
C PHE A 70 2.01 4.84 -1.90
N GLU A 71 1.48 5.78 -2.68
CA GLU A 71 1.84 5.93 -4.10
C GLU A 71 3.36 6.09 -4.26
N LYS A 72 4.00 6.94 -3.45
CA LYS A 72 5.46 7.14 -3.52
C LYS A 72 6.22 5.87 -3.12
N LYS A 73 5.78 5.18 -2.05
CA LYS A 73 6.48 4.01 -1.48
C LYS A 73 6.26 2.73 -2.30
N PHE A 74 5.09 2.58 -2.91
CA PHE A 74 4.68 1.40 -3.67
C PHE A 74 4.64 1.62 -5.18
N SER A 75 4.95 2.82 -5.69
CA SER A 75 5.09 3.10 -7.14
C SER A 75 6.01 2.10 -7.85
N SER A 76 7.09 1.67 -7.20
CA SER A 76 7.97 0.63 -7.73
C SER A 76 7.30 -0.74 -7.81
N CYS A 77 6.57 -1.15 -6.76
CA CYS A 77 5.81 -2.41 -6.74
C CYS A 77 4.64 -2.40 -7.74
N LEU A 78 3.98 -1.26 -7.92
CA LEU A 78 2.91 -1.06 -8.90
C LEU A 78 3.43 -1.11 -10.33
N LYS A 79 4.57 -0.46 -10.63
CA LYS A 79 5.22 -0.51 -11.95
C LYS A 79 5.64 -1.93 -12.35
N VAL A 80 6.03 -2.77 -11.40
CA VAL A 80 6.44 -4.16 -11.66
C VAL A 80 5.28 -5.02 -12.14
N GLN A 81 4.05 -4.79 -11.67
CA GLN A 81 2.89 -5.53 -12.16
C GLN A 81 2.37 -5.01 -13.51
N ILE A 82 2.53 -3.71 -13.80
CA ILE A 82 2.20 -3.15 -15.13
C ILE A 82 3.13 -3.72 -16.22
N LYS A 83 4.40 -3.97 -15.89
CA LYS A 83 5.37 -4.55 -16.84
C LYS A 83 5.20 -6.04 -17.12
N LYS A 84 4.42 -6.80 -16.33
CA LYS A 84 4.05 -8.20 -16.65
C LYS A 84 2.84 -8.26 -17.59
N LYS A 85 2.83 -7.39 -18.59
CA LYS A 85 1.89 -7.40 -19.70
C LYS A 85 2.69 -7.10 -20.98
N ASN A 86 3.56 -8.05 -21.32
CA ASN A 86 3.93 -8.38 -22.69
C ASN A 86 4.48 -9.80 -22.70
#